data_AF-A0A534VNG6-F1
#
_entry.id   AF-A0A534VNG6-F1
#
_cell.length_a   1.000
_cell.length_b   1.000
_cell.length_c   1.000
_cell.angle_alpha   90.00
_cell.angle_beta   90.00
_cell.angle_gamma   90.00
#
_symmetry.space_group_name_H-M   'P 1'
#
loop_
_entity.id
_entity.type
_entity.pdbx_description
1 polymer ?
#
loop_
_entity_poly.entity_id
_entity_poly.type
_entity_poly.pdbx_seq_one_letter_code
_entity_poly.pdbx_strand_id
1 'polypeptide(L)'
;MRRILTPAELHPAPVAPEAPRGMEQQLQAWAFVVRASVEVIQALTDEIGERERALERWLRSPRPDPAAIGTMVLQIRARRLEIERIIGALPTLEGVEQTN
;
A
#
# COMPACT_ATOMS: atom_id res chain seq x y z
N MET A 1 -41.44 45.01 34.81
CA MET A 1 -41.58 43.57 34.48
C MET A 1 -40.27 43.09 33.82
N ARG A 2 -39.41 42.37 34.56
CA ARG A 2 -38.19 41.75 34.02
C ARG A 2 -38.53 40.35 33.53
N ARG A 3 -38.36 40.08 32.22
CA ARG A 3 -38.38 38.72 31.68
C ARG A 3 -37.02 38.07 31.99
N ILE A 4 -37.02 37.07 32.86
CA ILE A 4 -35.85 36.22 33.11
C ILE A 4 -35.86 35.15 32.01
N LEU A 5 -34.79 35.10 31.21
CA LEU A 5 -34.51 34.01 30.28
C LEU A 5 -34.00 32.81 31.09
N THR A 6 -34.66 31.66 30.98
CA THR A 6 -34.19 30.38 31.52
C THR A 6 -33.17 29.75 30.56
N PRO A 7 -31.97 29.34 31.03
CA PRO A 7 -31.05 28.53 30.26
C PRO A 7 -31.34 27.05 30.55
N ALA A 8 -32.27 26.48 29.81
CA ALA A 8 -32.54 25.05 29.76
C ALA A 8 -32.90 24.79 28.28
N GLU A 9 -32.18 24.03 27.48
CA GLU A 9 -31.26 22.93 27.74
C GLU A 9 -30.17 22.97 26.67
N LEU A 10 -28.92 23.22 27.05
CA LEU A 10 -27.78 22.80 26.25
C LEU A 10 -27.65 21.28 26.44
N HIS A 11 -28.43 20.52 25.69
CA HIS A 11 -28.09 19.11 25.45
C HIS A 11 -26.74 19.12 24.71
N PRO A 12 -25.63 18.62 25.29
CA PRO A 12 -24.45 18.40 24.48
C PRO A 12 -24.84 17.43 23.37
N ALA A 13 -24.52 17.80 22.12
CA ALA A 13 -24.63 16.89 21.00
C ALA A 13 -23.96 15.55 21.38
N PRO A 14 -24.53 14.39 21.01
CA PRO A 14 -23.91 13.11 21.31
C PRO A 14 -22.50 13.13 20.71
N VAL A 15 -21.50 13.19 21.58
CA VAL A 15 -20.11 13.03 21.18
C VAL A 15 -20.04 11.61 20.64
N ALA A 16 -19.79 11.49 19.33
CA ALA A 16 -19.59 10.19 18.71
C ALA A 16 -18.56 9.40 19.54
N PRO A 17 -18.78 8.11 19.81
CA PRO A 17 -17.83 7.34 20.61
C PRO A 17 -16.46 7.46 19.95
N GLU A 18 -15.49 8.01 20.68
CA GLU A 18 -14.09 7.99 20.25
C GLU A 18 -13.76 6.53 19.94
N ALA A 19 -13.25 6.27 18.73
CA ALA A 19 -12.77 4.93 18.40
C ALA A 19 -11.81 4.50 19.53
N PRO A 20 -11.94 3.29 20.08
CA PRO A 20 -11.07 2.84 21.15
C PRO A 20 -9.63 3.07 20.69
N ARG A 21 -8.78 3.70 21.50
CA ARG A 21 -7.40 4.08 21.10
C ARG A 21 -6.59 2.93 20.48
N GLY A 22 -6.94 1.67 20.78
CA GLY A 22 -6.38 0.48 20.13
C GLY A 22 -6.72 0.33 18.64
N MET A 23 -7.94 0.69 18.22
CA MET A 23 -8.39 0.68 16.82
C MET A 23 -7.57 1.69 15.99
N GLU A 24 -7.37 2.89 16.52
CA GLU A 24 -6.61 3.94 15.82
C GLU A 24 -5.13 3.53 15.65
N GLN A 25 -4.52 2.93 16.67
CA GLN A 25 -3.16 2.39 16.59
C GLN A 25 -3.04 1.24 15.57
N GLN A 26 -4.03 0.35 15.51
CA GLN A 26 -4.05 -0.74 14.53
C GLN A 26 -4.20 -0.23 13.10
N LEU A 27 -5.08 0.75 12.87
CA LEU A 27 -5.23 1.40 11.57
C LEU A 27 -3.95 2.11 11.13
N GLN A 28 -3.27 2.80 12.05
CA GLN A 28 -1.99 3.44 11.77
C GLN A 28 -0.91 2.42 11.42
N ALA A 29 -0.81 1.31 12.16
CA ALA A 29 0.12 0.23 11.88
C ALA A 29 -0.15 -0.43 10.52
N TRP A 30 -1.42 -0.70 10.21
CA TRP A 30 -1.87 -1.20 8.91
C TRP A 30 -1.46 -0.24 7.78
N ALA A 31 -1.79 1.05 7.92
CA ALA A 31 -1.49 2.07 6.91
C ALA A 31 0.02 2.23 6.67
N PHE A 32 0.83 2.12 7.74
CA PHE A 32 2.28 2.12 7.64
C PHE A 32 2.80 0.95 6.80
N VAL A 33 2.34 -0.27 7.07
CA VAL A 33 2.75 -1.48 6.33
C VAL A 33 2.34 -1.39 4.86
N VAL A 34 1.12 -0.94 4.58
CA VAL A 34 0.63 -0.77 3.20
C VAL A 34 1.47 0.27 2.46
N ARG A 35 1.76 1.42 3.08
CA ARG A 35 2.58 2.47 2.45
C ARG A 35 4.00 1.98 2.14
N ALA A 36 4.66 1.35 3.11
CA ALA A 36 6.00 0.80 2.91
C ALA A 36 6.03 -0.24 1.79
N SER A 37 4.98 -1.07 1.70
CA SER A 37 4.86 -2.08 0.63
C SER A 37 4.67 -1.44 -0.75
N VAL A 38 3.89 -0.35 -0.85
CA VAL A 38 3.73 0.40 -2.10
C VAL A 38 5.06 1.00 -2.56
N GLU A 39 5.85 1.56 -1.64
CA GLU A 39 7.18 2.11 -1.97
C GLU A 39 8.10 1.03 -2.56
N VAL A 40 8.11 -0.16 -1.97
CA VAL A 40 8.90 -1.30 -2.47
C VAL A 40 8.39 -1.77 -3.84
N ILE A 41 7.07 -1.91 -4.01
CA ILE A 41 6.46 -2.31 -5.29
C ILE A 41 6.78 -1.30 -6.39
N GLN A 42 6.74 0.00 -6.09
CA GLN A 42 7.09 1.05 -7.05
C GLN A 42 8.54 0.90 -7.51
N ALA A 43 9.49 0.73 -6.57
CA ALA A 43 10.90 0.53 -6.90
C ALA A 43 11.13 -0.72 -7.78
N LEU A 44 10.45 -1.83 -7.48
CA LEU A 44 10.50 -3.05 -8.28
C LEU A 44 9.90 -2.84 -9.68
N THR A 45 8.84 -2.05 -9.79
CA THR A 45 8.19 -1.73 -11.06
C THR A 45 9.10 -0.88 -11.94
N ASP A 46 9.76 0.13 -11.36
CA ASP A 46 10.75 0.95 -12.05
C ASP A 46 11.93 0.09 -12.54
N GLU A 47 12.41 -0.80 -11.68
CA GLU A 47 13.48 -1.77 -11.97
C GLU A 47 13.12 -2.70 -13.15
N ILE A 48 11.88 -3.19 -13.20
CA ILE A 48 11.36 -3.99 -14.31
C ILE A 48 11.34 -3.15 -15.59
N GLY A 49 10.78 -1.93 -15.54
CA GLY A 49 10.67 -1.07 -16.70
C GLY A 49 12.03 -0.69 -17.31
N GLU A 50 13.07 -0.51 -16.47
CA GLU A 50 14.44 -0.31 -16.93
C GLU A 50 15.01 -1.53 -17.67
N ARG A 51 14.78 -2.72 -17.12
CA ARG A 51 15.23 -3.99 -17.73
C ARG A 51 14.49 -4.31 -19.01
N GLU A 52 13.20 -4.04 -19.09
CA GLU A 52 12.42 -4.21 -20.31
C GLU A 52 12.93 -3.29 -21.42
N ARG A 53 13.21 -2.02 -21.11
CA ARG A 53 13.87 -1.08 -22.04
C ARG A 53 15.26 -1.56 -22.46
N ALA A 54 16.03 -2.17 -21.56
CA ALA A 54 17.35 -2.73 -21.89
C ALA A 54 17.23 -3.96 -22.79
N LEU A 55 16.30 -4.86 -22.49
CA LEU A 55 16.00 -6.04 -23.28
C LEU A 55 15.59 -5.66 -24.71
N GLU A 56 14.73 -4.65 -24.84
CA GLU A 56 14.32 -4.11 -26.14
C GLU A 56 15.51 -3.62 -26.97
N ARG A 57 16.49 -2.95 -26.34
CA ARG A 57 17.74 -2.54 -27.00
C ARG A 57 18.58 -3.74 -27.44
N TRP A 58 18.71 -4.76 -26.60
CA TRP A 58 19.49 -5.97 -26.91
C TRP A 58 18.89 -6.76 -28.07
N LEU A 59 17.55 -6.89 -28.10
CA LEU A 59 16.85 -7.58 -29.18
C LEU A 59 17.03 -6.89 -30.54
N ARG A 60 17.24 -5.58 -30.56
CA ARG A 60 17.53 -4.80 -31.79
C ARG A 60 19.01 -4.78 -32.17
N SER A 61 19.89 -5.35 -31.36
CA SER A 61 21.32 -5.35 -31.66
C SER A 61 21.62 -6.21 -32.90
N PRO A 62 22.71 -5.93 -33.67
CA PRO A 62 23.04 -6.69 -34.88
C PRO A 62 23.32 -8.18 -34.63
N ARG A 63 23.69 -8.55 -33.40
CA ARG A 63 23.97 -9.92 -32.96
C ARG A 63 23.48 -10.09 -31.51
N PRO A 64 22.17 -10.35 -31.30
CA PRO A 64 21.63 -10.54 -29.96
C PRO A 64 22.24 -11.78 -29.31
N ASP A 65 22.63 -11.68 -28.04
CA ASP A 65 23.10 -12.81 -27.23
C ASP A 65 21.90 -13.51 -26.58
N PRO A 66 21.54 -14.73 -27.00
CA PRO A 66 20.38 -15.44 -26.46
C PRO A 66 20.52 -15.78 -24.97
N ALA A 67 21.74 -16.04 -24.48
CA ALA A 67 21.96 -16.41 -23.08
C ALA A 67 21.78 -15.19 -22.16
N ALA A 68 22.32 -14.03 -22.56
CA ALA A 68 22.11 -12.78 -21.86
C ALA A 68 20.62 -12.38 -21.86
N ILE A 69 19.94 -12.51 -23.00
CA ILE A 69 18.50 -12.27 -23.13
C ILE A 69 17.70 -13.18 -22.19
N GLY A 70 17.97 -14.48 -22.21
CA GLY A 70 17.29 -15.45 -21.33
C GLY A 70 17.47 -15.11 -19.85
N THR A 71 18.68 -14.71 -19.46
CA THR A 71 18.99 -14.27 -18.09
C THR A 71 18.15 -13.03 -17.71
N MET A 72 18.07 -12.03 -18.58
CA MET A 72 17.30 -10.81 -18.34
C MET A 72 15.80 -11.10 -18.18
N VAL A 73 15.24 -11.98 -19.02
CA VAL A 73 13.84 -12.40 -18.94
C VAL A 73 13.53 -13.08 -17.61
N LEU A 74 14.41 -13.98 -17.14
CA LEU A 74 14.25 -14.64 -15.85
C LEU A 74 14.33 -13.65 -14.68
N GLN A 75 15.22 -12.65 -14.75
CA GLN A 75 15.30 -11.60 -13.74
C GLN A 75 14.03 -10.76 -13.68
N ILE A 76 13.48 -10.34 -14.82
CA ILE A 76 12.21 -9.61 -14.89
C ILE A 76 11.08 -10.44 -14.26
N ARG A 77 11.01 -11.74 -14.59
CA ARG A 77 10.01 -12.64 -14.02
C ARG A 77 10.16 -12.77 -12.50
N ALA A 78 11.38 -12.89 -11.99
CA ALA A 78 11.64 -12.98 -10.56
C ALA A 78 11.12 -11.73 -9.82
N ARG A 79 11.32 -10.53 -10.39
CA ARG A 79 10.81 -9.27 -9.82
C ARG A 79 9.28 -9.18 -9.84
N ARG A 80 8.63 -9.67 -10.90
CA ARG A 80 7.16 -9.76 -10.94
C ARG A 80 6.61 -10.69 -9.86
N LEU A 81 7.22 -11.85 -9.67
CA LEU A 81 6.85 -12.78 -8.58
C LEU A 81 7.07 -12.18 -7.18
N GLU A 82 8.11 -11.35 -7.03
CA GLU A 82 8.35 -10.63 -5.79
C GLU A 82 7.24 -9.62 -5.49
N ILE A 83 6.76 -8.87 -6.49
CA ILE A 83 5.59 -7.99 -6.35
C ILE A 83 4.35 -8.80 -5.96
N GLU A 84 4.06 -9.90 -6.65
CA GLU A 84 2.91 -10.76 -6.34
C GLU A 84 2.95 -11.28 -4.89
N ARG A 85 4.13 -11.70 -4.43
CA ARG A 85 4.34 -12.14 -3.04
C ARG A 85 4.12 -11.02 -2.03
N ILE A 86 4.58 -9.79 -2.31
CA ILE A 86 4.34 -8.64 -1.43
C ILE A 86 2.84 -8.34 -1.35
N ILE A 87 2.16 -8.28 -2.50
CA ILE A 87 0.70 -8.03 -2.55
C ILE A 87 -0.05 -9.11 -1.78
N GLY A 88 0.30 -10.38 -1.96
CA GLY A 88 -0.33 -11.51 -1.25
C GLY A 88 -0.05 -11.53 0.26
N ALA A 89 0.97 -10.82 0.74
CA ALA A 89 1.31 -10.70 2.15
C ALA A 89 0.74 -9.43 2.82
N LEU A 90 0.06 -8.56 2.06
CA LEU A 90 -0.52 -7.34 2.60
C LEU A 90 -1.62 -7.67 3.63
N PRO A 91 -1.67 -6.95 4.77
CA PRO A 91 -2.73 -7.14 5.74
C PRO A 91 -4.07 -6.64 5.18
N THR A 92 -5.14 -7.42 5.39
CA THR A 92 -6.50 -7.00 5.04
C THR A 92 -7.05 -6.05 6.10
N LEU A 93 -7.94 -5.14 5.69
CA LEU A 93 -8.65 -4.24 6.61
C LEU A 93 -9.56 -5.00 7.58
N GLU A 94 -10.15 -6.12 7.13
CA GLU A 94 -11.02 -6.97 7.95
C GLU A 94 -10.29 -7.56 9.18
N GLY A 95 -8.96 -7.73 9.13
CA GLY A 95 -8.16 -8.17 10.27
C GLY A 95 -8.08 -7.14 11.41
N VAL A 96 -8.36 -5.86 11.13
CA VAL A 96 -8.41 -4.78 12.12
C VAL A 96 -9.78 -4.71 12.81
N GLU A 97 -10.84 -5.15 12.13
CA GLU A 97 -12.21 -5.10 12.66
C GLU A 97 -12.54 -6.26 13.61
N GLN A 98 -11.90 -7.43 13.44
CA GLN A 98 -12.23 -8.68 14.17
C GLN A 98 -11.63 -8.79 15.59
N THR A 99 -10.78 -7.86 16.02
CA THR A 99 -10.28 -7.82 17.41
C THR A 99 -11.15 -7.02 18.39
N ASN A 100 -12.38 -6.67 18.00
CA ASN A 100 -13.38 -6.05 18.87
C ASN A 100 -14.25 -7.07 19.61
#